data_AF-A0A2B7ZHP1-F1
#
_entry.id   AF-A0A2B7ZHP1-F1
#
_cell.length_a   1.000
_cell.length_b   1.000
_cell.length_c   1.000
_cell.angle_alpha   90.00
_cell.angle_beta   90.00
_cell.angle_gamma   90.00
#
_symmetry.space_group_name_H-M   'P 1'
#
loop_
_entity.id
_entity.type
_entity.pdbx_description
1 polymer ?
#
loop_
_entity_poly.entity_id
_entity_poly.type
_entity_poly.pdbx_seq_one_letter_code
_entity_poly.pdbx_strand_id
1 'polypeptide(L)'
;MANRSRYRGNFCRLAGQDLDKYIENEGPFDGILGFSQGAMLAASFGFHKYQQDPGLLKGEINYITAEQGGDPIHVPTAIIWGQEDPYLRNFDALILALCQSPNVVGYMHSGGHEVPSSTSMEALAETVKMIKRTIDMARKQDLILG
;
A
#
# COMPACT_ATOMS: atom_id res chain seq x y z
N MET A 1 -17.72 -12.26 -28.27
CA MET A 1 -16.70 -11.31 -27.76
C MET A 1 -17.09 -10.93 -26.33
N ALA A 2 -16.42 -11.51 -25.34
CA ALA A 2 -16.73 -11.28 -23.93
C ALA A 2 -16.24 -9.89 -23.49
N ASN A 3 -17.12 -9.15 -22.80
CA ASN A 3 -16.91 -7.78 -22.36
C ASN A 3 -15.75 -7.70 -21.35
N ARG A 4 -14.59 -7.18 -21.79
CA ARG A 4 -13.34 -7.14 -21.02
C ARG A 4 -13.43 -6.28 -19.74
N SER A 5 -14.44 -5.43 -19.59
CA SER A 5 -14.62 -4.62 -18.38
C SER A 5 -15.15 -5.42 -17.18
N ARG A 6 -15.99 -6.45 -17.42
CA ARG A 6 -16.60 -7.27 -16.35
C ARG A 6 -15.63 -8.26 -15.71
N TYR A 7 -14.55 -8.63 -16.39
CA TYR A 7 -13.55 -9.57 -15.88
C TYR A 7 -12.54 -8.92 -14.92
N ARG A 8 -12.18 -7.65 -15.11
CA ARG A 8 -11.16 -6.97 -14.29
C ARG A 8 -11.59 -6.75 -12.84
N GLY A 9 -12.86 -6.40 -12.58
CA GLY A 9 -13.36 -6.18 -11.22
C GLY A 9 -13.43 -7.45 -10.34
N ASN A 10 -13.53 -8.63 -10.95
CA ASN A 10 -13.60 -9.89 -10.20
C ASN A 10 -12.25 -10.30 -9.58
N PHE A 11 -11.12 -9.97 -10.21
CA PHE A 11 -9.81 -10.40 -9.71
C PHE A 11 -9.39 -9.65 -8.43
N CYS A 12 -9.53 -8.32 -8.39
CA CYS A 12 -9.21 -7.54 -7.20
C CYS A 12 -10.12 -7.93 -6.01
N ARG A 13 -11.39 -8.20 -6.29
CA ARG A 13 -12.35 -8.70 -5.29
C ARG A 13 -11.93 -10.03 -4.70
N LEU A 14 -11.63 -11.01 -5.55
CA LEU A 14 -11.21 -12.34 -5.11
C LEU A 14 -9.89 -12.28 -4.35
N ALA A 15 -8.92 -11.51 -4.84
CA ALA A 15 -7.64 -11.32 -4.16
C ALA A 15 -7.82 -10.68 -2.76
N GLY A 16 -8.71 -9.69 -2.62
CA GLY A 16 -9.04 -9.11 -1.32
C GLY A 16 -9.72 -10.10 -0.38
N GLN A 17 -10.65 -10.91 -0.89
CA GLN A 17 -11.33 -11.96 -0.12
C GLN A 17 -10.38 -13.08 0.32
N ASP A 18 -9.46 -13.48 -0.55
CA ASP A 18 -8.49 -14.53 -0.25
C ASP A 18 -7.47 -14.03 0.78
N LEU A 19 -7.02 -12.78 0.67
CA LEU A 19 -6.18 -12.14 1.68
C LEU A 19 -6.88 -12.06 3.03
N ASP A 20 -8.18 -11.70 3.05
CA ASP A 20 -8.95 -11.61 4.28
C ASP A 20 -9.04 -12.95 5.01
N LYS A 21 -9.42 -14.00 4.28
CA LYS A 21 -9.48 -15.37 4.80
C LYS A 21 -8.13 -15.86 5.31
N TYR A 22 -7.05 -15.51 4.61
CA TYR A 22 -5.71 -15.89 5.04
C TYR A 22 -5.34 -15.23 6.38
N ILE A 23 -5.64 -13.94 6.54
CA ILE A 23 -5.41 -13.21 7.79
C ILE A 23 -6.26 -13.80 8.93
N GLU A 24 -7.52 -14.17 8.67
CA GLU A 24 -8.38 -14.83 9.65
C GLU A 24 -7.84 -16.18 10.13
N ASN A 25 -7.23 -16.95 9.23
CA ASN A 25 -6.76 -18.31 9.52
C ASN A 25 -5.35 -18.36 10.12
N GLU A 26 -4.44 -17.49 9.66
CA GLU A 26 -3.00 -17.58 9.98
C GLU A 26 -2.51 -16.39 10.82
N GLY A 27 -3.38 -15.41 11.08
CA GLY A 27 -3.05 -14.25 11.91
C GLY A 27 -3.03 -14.55 13.42
N PRO A 28 -2.83 -13.51 14.25
CA PRO A 28 -2.74 -12.10 13.86
C PRO A 28 -1.41 -11.74 13.20
N PHE A 29 -1.45 -10.78 12.28
CA PHE A 29 -0.26 -10.15 11.68
C PHE A 29 -0.17 -8.69 12.11
N ASP A 30 1.04 -8.21 12.41
CA ASP A 30 1.28 -6.82 12.84
C ASP A 30 1.34 -5.83 11.66
N GLY A 31 1.32 -6.32 10.42
CA GLY A 31 1.39 -5.47 9.24
C GLY A 31 1.35 -6.25 7.92
N ILE A 32 1.32 -5.51 6.82
CA ILE A 32 1.29 -6.03 5.45
C ILE A 32 2.39 -5.39 4.62
N LEU A 33 3.04 -6.19 3.78
CA LEU A 33 4.01 -5.74 2.80
C LEU A 33 3.58 -6.22 1.42
N GLY A 34 3.54 -5.31 0.45
CA GLY A 34 3.15 -5.61 -0.93
C GLY A 34 4.12 -5.00 -1.93
N PHE A 35 4.22 -5.62 -3.10
CA PHE A 35 5.01 -5.14 -4.23
C PHE A 35 4.13 -5.01 -5.47
N SER A 36 4.31 -3.95 -6.27
CA SER A 36 3.56 -3.70 -7.50
C SER A 36 2.03 -3.77 -7.25
N GLN A 37 1.30 -4.62 -7.97
CA GLN A 37 -0.13 -4.85 -7.73
C GLN A 37 -0.47 -5.33 -6.30
N GLY A 38 0.45 -6.05 -5.65
CA GLY A 38 0.29 -6.45 -4.25
C GLY A 38 0.33 -5.27 -3.28
N ALA A 39 1.10 -4.22 -3.59
CA ALA A 39 1.11 -2.98 -2.80
C ALA A 39 -0.23 -2.23 -2.95
N MET A 40 -0.78 -2.18 -4.16
CA MET A 40 -2.10 -1.59 -4.41
C MET A 40 -3.19 -2.35 -3.67
N LEU A 41 -3.17 -3.68 -3.70
CA LEU A 41 -4.09 -4.52 -2.95
C LEU A 41 -3.97 -4.28 -1.43
N ALA A 42 -2.75 -4.28 -0.90
CA ALA A 42 -2.49 -4.06 0.53
C ALA A 42 -3.00 -2.69 1.01
N ALA A 43 -2.70 -1.63 0.26
CA ALA A 43 -3.20 -0.30 0.55
C ALA A 43 -4.73 -0.26 0.53
N SER A 44 -5.35 -0.79 -0.54
CA SER A 44 -6.81 -0.82 -0.68
C SER A 44 -7.48 -1.63 0.44
N PHE A 45 -6.87 -2.75 0.84
CA PHE A 45 -7.34 -3.61 1.93
C PHE A 45 -7.24 -2.92 3.29
N GLY A 46 -6.14 -2.21 3.56
CA GLY A 46 -5.98 -1.41 4.77
C GLY A 46 -7.02 -0.31 4.89
N PHE A 47 -7.25 0.44 3.80
CA PHE A 47 -8.33 1.44 3.73
C PHE A 47 -9.71 0.80 3.98
N HIS A 48 -10.02 -0.30 3.29
CA HIS A 48 -11.27 -1.06 3.45
C HIS A 48 -11.52 -1.45 4.91
N LYS A 49 -10.54 -2.06 5.58
CA LYS A 49 -10.66 -2.51 6.97
C LYS A 49 -10.78 -1.34 7.94
N TYR A 50 -10.07 -0.24 7.71
CA TYR A 50 -10.09 0.92 8.60
C TYR A 50 -11.37 1.76 8.47
N GLN A 51 -11.82 2.02 7.24
CA GLN A 51 -13.03 2.82 6.99
C GLN A 51 -14.33 2.01 7.07
N GLN A 52 -14.26 0.69 7.27
CA GLN A 52 -15.39 -0.24 7.12
C GLN A 52 -16.12 -0.09 5.76
N ASP A 53 -15.46 0.44 4.73
CA ASP A 53 -16.06 0.69 3.41
C ASP A 53 -16.18 -0.62 2.62
N PRO A 54 -17.39 -1.16 2.34
CA PRO A 54 -17.53 -2.45 1.66
C PRO A 54 -17.06 -2.50 0.18
N GLY A 55 -16.60 -1.38 -0.42
CA GLY A 55 -16.27 -1.27 -1.85
C GLY A 55 -15.29 -2.32 -2.38
N LEU A 56 -14.17 -2.58 -1.69
CA LEU A 56 -13.16 -3.56 -2.13
C LEU A 56 -13.74 -4.98 -2.21
N LEU A 57 -14.56 -5.38 -1.23
CA LEU A 57 -15.21 -6.69 -1.19
C LEU A 57 -16.35 -6.83 -2.21
N LYS A 58 -16.85 -5.71 -2.74
CA LYS A 58 -17.81 -5.66 -3.85
C LYS A 58 -17.13 -5.66 -5.22
N GLY A 59 -15.81 -5.54 -5.28
CA GLY A 59 -15.04 -5.48 -6.53
C GLY A 59 -15.09 -4.11 -7.21
N GLU A 60 -15.43 -3.08 -6.45
CA GLU A 60 -15.40 -1.68 -6.88
C GLU A 60 -14.00 -1.13 -6.62
N ILE A 61 -13.33 -0.68 -7.69
CA ILE A 61 -12.05 0.03 -7.57
C ILE A 61 -12.38 1.51 -7.47
N ASN A 62 -12.41 2.02 -6.24
CA ASN A 62 -12.54 3.45 -5.99
C ASN A 62 -11.15 4.06 -5.93
N TYR A 63 -10.77 4.81 -6.97
CA TYR A 63 -9.59 5.67 -6.88
C TYR A 63 -9.97 6.85 -5.99
N ILE A 64 -9.56 6.80 -4.72
CA ILE A 64 -9.70 7.94 -3.82
C ILE A 64 -8.68 8.97 -4.28
N THR A 65 -9.13 10.00 -4.97
CA THR A 65 -8.30 11.15 -5.31
C THR A 65 -8.16 12.03 -4.06
N ALA A 66 -6.99 12.67 -3.89
CA ALA A 66 -6.77 13.62 -2.79
C ALA A 66 -7.83 14.75 -2.75
N GLU A 67 -8.49 15.02 -3.87
CA GLU A 67 -9.57 16.02 -4.01
C GLU A 67 -10.89 15.60 -3.33
N GLN A 68 -11.10 14.31 -3.04
CA GLN A 68 -12.33 13.82 -2.41
C GLN A 68 -12.31 13.86 -0.87
N GLY A 69 -11.26 14.42 -0.26
CA GLY A 69 -11.18 14.57 1.20
C GLY A 69 -11.24 13.24 1.93
N GLY A 70 -10.65 12.19 1.36
CA GLY A 70 -10.54 10.89 2.02
C GLY A 70 -9.72 11.00 3.30
N ASP A 71 -10.20 10.37 4.38
CA ASP A 71 -9.48 10.34 5.65
C ASP A 71 -8.03 9.87 5.45
N PRO A 72 -7.06 10.49 6.15
CA PRO A 72 -5.66 10.15 6.00
C PRO A 72 -5.42 8.66 6.26
N ILE A 73 -4.40 8.07 5.62
CA ILE A 73 -3.91 6.75 6.01
C ILE A 73 -3.56 6.82 7.51
N HIS A 74 -4.34 6.15 8.35
CA HIS A 74 -4.13 6.17 9.81
C HIS A 74 -3.03 5.21 10.24
N VAL A 75 -2.87 4.10 9.51
CA VAL A 75 -1.84 3.09 9.76
C VAL A 75 -0.51 3.56 9.20
N PRO A 76 0.58 3.59 9.98
CA PRO A 76 1.88 3.97 9.49
C PRO A 76 2.27 3.16 8.25
N THR A 77 2.67 3.85 7.18
CA THR A 77 2.89 3.23 5.86
C THR A 77 4.21 3.70 5.27
N ALA A 78 5.04 2.76 4.81
CA ALA A 78 6.19 3.07 3.96
C ALA A 78 5.82 2.87 2.49
N ILE A 79 6.16 3.85 1.64
CA ILE A 79 6.07 3.75 0.17
C ILE A 79 7.49 3.81 -0.37
N ILE A 80 7.91 2.77 -1.10
CA ILE A 80 9.24 2.68 -1.71
C ILE A 80 9.05 2.48 -3.22
N TRP A 81 9.73 3.29 -4.03
CA TRP A 81 9.59 3.23 -5.48
C TRP A 81 10.87 3.57 -6.24
N GLY A 82 10.96 3.11 -7.48
CA GLY A 82 12.09 3.38 -8.37
C GLY A 82 11.88 4.64 -9.21
N GLN A 83 12.91 5.47 -9.30
CA GLN A 83 12.94 6.68 -10.14
C GLN A 83 12.80 6.36 -11.64
N GLU A 84 13.31 5.20 -12.07
CA GLU A 84 13.27 4.76 -13.46
C GLU A 84 12.07 3.82 -13.75
N ASP A 85 11.14 3.68 -12.79
CA ASP A 85 9.99 2.78 -12.95
C ASP A 85 9.05 3.28 -14.08
N PRO A 86 8.94 2.54 -15.21
CA PRO A 86 8.13 2.96 -16.34
C PRO A 86 6.62 2.94 -16.04
N TYR A 87 6.19 2.19 -15.02
CA TYR A 87 4.79 2.08 -14.63
C TYR A 87 4.34 3.23 -13.71
N LEU A 88 5.28 3.95 -13.10
CA LEU A 88 5.00 5.01 -12.13
C LEU A 88 5.12 6.44 -12.69
N ARG A 89 5.36 6.62 -13.99
CA ARG A 89 5.50 7.97 -14.62
C ARG A 89 4.34 8.95 -14.33
N ASN A 90 3.16 8.44 -14.00
CA ASN A 90 1.98 9.24 -13.64
C ASN A 90 1.60 9.13 -12.14
N PHE A 91 2.36 8.38 -11.35
CA PHE A 91 2.10 8.13 -9.94
C PHE A 91 2.82 9.10 -9.00
N ASP A 92 3.77 9.90 -9.49
CA ASP A 92 4.50 10.88 -8.68
C ASP A 92 3.55 11.81 -7.92
N ALA A 93 2.52 12.35 -8.59
CA ALA A 93 1.54 13.21 -7.93
C ALA A 93 0.75 12.48 -6.82
N LEU A 94 0.42 11.20 -7.04
CA LEU A 94 -0.29 10.40 -6.04
C LEU A 94 0.62 10.09 -4.84
N ILE A 95 1.84 9.63 -5.09
CA ILE A 95 2.82 9.31 -4.05
C ILE A 95 3.15 10.57 -3.25
N LEU A 96 3.37 11.70 -3.92
CA LEU A 96 3.58 12.99 -3.26
C LEU A 96 2.37 13.40 -2.41
N ALA A 97 1.15 13.20 -2.89
CA ALA A 97 -0.06 13.46 -2.10
C ALA A 97 -0.14 12.54 -0.86
N LEU A 98 0.15 11.25 -1.00
CA LEU A 98 0.16 10.31 0.12
C LEU A 98 1.22 10.67 1.15
N CYS A 99 2.41 11.09 0.70
CA CYS A 99 3.50 11.57 1.55
C CYS A 99 3.19 12.88 2.30
N GLN A 100 2.08 13.56 2.01
CA GLN A 100 1.60 14.68 2.84
C GLN A 100 0.98 14.19 4.16
N SER A 101 0.56 12.93 4.23
CA SER A 101 0.07 12.34 5.48
C SER A 101 1.21 12.18 6.49
N PRO A 102 1.02 12.58 7.77
CA PRO A 102 2.04 12.41 8.80
C PRO A 102 2.37 10.93 9.12
N ASN A 103 1.51 10.01 8.70
CA ASN A 103 1.68 8.57 8.90
C ASN A 103 2.39 7.88 7.74
N VAL A 104 2.73 8.60 6.67
CA VAL A 104 3.37 8.03 5.49
C VAL A 104 4.83 8.45 5.42
N VAL A 105 5.72 7.50 5.15
CA VAL A 105 7.14 7.75 4.86
C VAL A 105 7.48 7.22 3.47
N GLY A 106 8.19 8.03 2.69
CA GLY A 106 8.55 7.71 1.31
C GLY A 106 10.05 7.54 1.11
N TYR A 107 10.46 6.60 0.26
CA TYR A 107 11.84 6.51 -0.24
C TYR A 107 11.86 6.17 -1.73
N MET A 108 12.53 7.02 -2.51
CA MET A 108 12.75 6.81 -3.95
C MET A 108 14.17 6.32 -4.19
N HIS A 109 14.33 5.15 -4.79
CA HIS A 109 15.64 4.63 -5.20
C HIS A 109 15.91 4.90 -6.69
N SER A 110 17.16 4.87 -7.12
CA SER A 110 17.56 5.17 -8.52
C SER A 110 17.24 4.06 -9.52
N GLY A 111 16.55 3.00 -9.09
CA GLY A 111 16.28 1.81 -9.91
C GLY A 111 14.95 1.86 -10.66
N GLY A 112 14.59 0.75 -11.28
CA GLY A 112 13.35 0.57 -12.04
C GLY A 112 12.23 -0.05 -11.21
N HIS A 113 11.45 -0.93 -11.85
CA HIS A 113 10.34 -1.65 -11.21
C HIS A 113 10.82 -2.89 -10.46
N GLU A 114 11.52 -2.69 -9.34
CA GLU A 114 12.07 -3.78 -8.53
C GLU A 114 11.98 -3.54 -7.02
N VAL A 115 12.20 -4.59 -6.25
CA VAL A 115 12.45 -4.50 -4.81
C VAL A 115 13.96 -4.32 -4.61
N PRO A 116 14.42 -3.26 -3.92
CA PRO A 116 15.83 -3.09 -3.62
C PRO A 116 16.46 -4.33 -2.97
N SER A 117 17.61 -4.75 -3.49
CA SER A 117 18.29 -5.99 -3.09
C SER A 117 19.79 -5.76 -2.89
N SER A 118 20.56 -6.83 -2.68
CA SER A 118 22.02 -6.75 -2.55
C SER A 118 22.73 -6.18 -3.79
N THR A 119 22.04 -6.08 -4.93
CA THR A 119 22.54 -5.38 -6.12
C THR A 119 22.72 -3.87 -5.90
N SER A 120 22.03 -3.30 -4.90
CA SER A 120 22.22 -1.92 -4.43
C SER A 120 22.12 -1.88 -2.90
N MET A 121 23.27 -2.02 -2.24
CA MET A 121 23.35 -2.05 -0.77
C MET A 121 22.82 -0.76 -0.13
N GLU A 122 22.99 0.39 -0.79
CA GLU A 122 22.46 1.66 -0.35
C GLU A 122 20.93 1.68 -0.38
N ALA A 123 20.33 1.29 -1.52
CA ALA A 123 18.88 1.25 -1.65
C ALA A 123 18.24 0.22 -0.71
N LEU A 124 18.92 -0.91 -0.47
CA LEU A 124 18.50 -1.91 0.51
C LEU A 124 18.54 -1.35 1.93
N ALA A 125 19.63 -0.66 2.31
CA ALA A 125 19.76 -0.07 3.64
C ALA A 125 18.67 0.98 3.92
N GLU A 126 18.41 1.88 2.96
CA GLU A 126 17.36 2.89 3.11
C GLU A 126 15.96 2.28 3.10
N THR A 127 15.72 1.23 2.29
CA THR A 127 14.47 0.44 2.35
C THR A 127 14.24 -0.14 3.74
N VAL A 128 15.25 -0.82 4.31
CA VAL A 128 15.16 -1.39 5.67
C VAL A 128 14.92 -0.31 6.72
N LYS A 129 15.56 0.86 6.56
CA LYS A 129 15.36 2.01 7.44
C LYS A 129 13.94 2.55 7.37
N MET A 130 13.32 2.62 6.19
CA MET A 130 11.92 3.02 6.07
C MET A 130 10.99 2.02 6.75
N ILE A 131 11.21 0.71 6.56
CA ILE A 131 10.41 -0.33 7.22
C ILE A 131 10.51 -0.20 8.75
N LYS A 132 11.73 -0.06 9.28
CA LYS A 132 11.95 0.14 10.72
C LYS A 132 11.25 1.39 11.25
N ARG A 133 11.35 2.50 10.52
CA ARG A 133 10.68 3.76 10.88
C ARG A 133 9.16 3.59 10.95
N THR A 134 8.57 2.88 9.99
CA THR A 134 7.14 2.59 9.97
C THR A 134 6.71 1.76 11.18
N ILE A 135 7.48 0.74 11.55
CA ILE A 135 7.23 -0.07 12.76
C ILE A 135 7.32 0.79 14.02
N ASP A 136 8.33 1.65 14.11
CA ASP A 136 8.50 2.53 15.27
C ASP A 136 7.37 3.58 15.36
N MET A 137 6.84 4.03 14.23
CA MET A 137 5.66 4.90 14.18
C MET A 137 4.42 4.18 14.72
N ALA A 138 4.20 2.92 14.33
CA ALA A 138 3.07 2.12 14.82
C ALA A 138 3.14 1.92 16.33
N ARG A 139 4.30 1.51 16.86
CA ARG A 139 4.51 1.37 18.31
C ARG A 139 4.24 2.64 19.10
N LYS A 140 4.59 3.80 18.54
CA LYS A 140 4.33 5.10 19.19
C LYS A 140 2.85 5.44 19.20
N GLN A 141 2.11 5.11 18.14
CA GLN A 141 0.66 5.31 18.11
C GLN A 141 -0.05 4.43 19.15
N ASP A 142 0.36 3.16 19.30
CA ASP A 142 -0.19 2.26 20.32
C ASP A 142 0.01 2.81 21.73
N LEU A 143 1.18 3.38 22.03
CA LEU A 143 1.47 4.00 23.33
C LEU A 143 0.67 5.28 23.62
N ILE A 144 0.14 5.94 22.59
CA ILE A 144 -0.67 7.16 22.73
C ILE A 144 -2.15 6.81 22.91
N LEU A 145 -2.59 5.65 22.38
CA LEU A 145 -3.99 5.22 22.36
C LEU A 145 -4.34 4.18 23.44
N GLY A 146 -3.36 3.53 24.05
CA GLY A 146 -3.51 2.61 25.19
C GLY A 146 -3.34 3.29 26.54
#